data_AF-A0AAN7PYR7-F1
#
_entry.id   AF-A0AAN7PYR7-F1
#
_cell.length_a   1.000
_cell.length_b   1.000
_cell.length_c   1.000
_cell.angle_alpha   90.00
_cell.angle_beta   90.00
_cell.angle_gamma   90.00
#
_symmetry.space_group_name_H-M   'P 1'
#
loop_
_entity.id
_entity.type
_entity.pdbx_description
1 polymer ?
#
loop_
_entity_poly.entity_id
_entity_poly.type
_entity_poly.pdbx_seq_one_letter_code
_entity_poly.pdbx_strand_id
1 'polypeptide(L)'
;IEILSNEKWDSNVWLLKVNDLKTSELYKNFIYNVSYHREDAADFNLEHINLNVDHTYIDFRHIRCNKISHIQTINDFTPIHNVVMKFNVALLPDLTYCPRNETYTPAPKVDLKVCKRVPETTPTYYKYRTLLFIKDFEYDPKPVDVTMVTQMSFEKFPVFEIICRRWTGPISVALYLLEDELPATLNIINESKALKDRKNIAYHIMFKEGTYQPINKLRNLALRFVNTPYVFLNDVDFVPGPDLYSDIKYQIKTFSAVKQNMIMPVELKQMKLMWDKKEIIPFHAIYFPQGHKPTDYKQFKTAQKPYTVKWEPHYEPYVVVETSVVKYDERFVGYIWNKVQHIMELEASGYEFIVLPNTFLVHKYHERSADFRNIGTSKNYYPCIAQIQSVFVKEINAKYNRTYTTQDI
;
A
#
# COMPACT_ATOMS: atom_id res chain seq x y z
N ILE A 1 20.46 -24.87 -13.05
CA ILE A 1 19.68 -25.40 -11.90
C ILE A 1 19.07 -26.69 -12.38
N GLU A 2 19.23 -27.79 -11.64
CA GLU A 2 18.52 -29.05 -11.88
C GLU A 2 17.55 -29.30 -10.72
N ILE A 3 16.35 -29.80 -11.03
CA ILE A 3 15.36 -30.24 -10.05
C ILE A 3 15.48 -31.77 -9.98
N LEU A 4 15.93 -32.29 -8.83
CA LEU A 4 16.41 -33.68 -8.73
C LEU A 4 15.36 -34.73 -8.35
N SER A 5 14.14 -34.33 -8.01
CA SER A 5 13.02 -35.25 -7.78
C SER A 5 11.68 -34.56 -8.01
N ASN A 6 10.67 -35.31 -8.42
CA ASN A 6 9.30 -34.82 -8.66
C ASN A 6 8.24 -35.71 -7.98
N GLU A 7 8.60 -36.30 -6.84
CA GLU A 7 7.70 -37.14 -6.04
C GLU A 7 6.92 -36.31 -5.02
N LYS A 8 5.62 -36.58 -4.92
CA LYS A 8 4.75 -35.97 -3.89
C LYS A 8 5.04 -36.58 -2.53
N TRP A 9 5.79 -35.85 -1.71
CA TRP A 9 5.78 -36.00 -0.27
C TRP A 9 4.94 -34.87 0.35
N ASP A 10 4.32 -35.14 1.49
CA ASP A 10 3.41 -34.19 2.14
C ASP A 10 4.20 -32.99 2.72
N SER A 11 3.59 -31.80 2.70
CA SER A 11 4.21 -30.47 2.93
C SER A 11 5.19 -29.95 1.87
N ASN A 12 5.16 -28.63 1.63
CA ASN A 12 5.86 -27.96 0.52
C ASN A 12 7.36 -27.81 0.78
N VAL A 13 8.19 -28.73 0.27
CA VAL A 13 9.66 -28.64 0.34
C VAL A 13 10.28 -28.88 -1.04
N TRP A 14 11.19 -27.99 -1.45
CA TRP A 14 11.96 -28.10 -2.69
C TRP A 14 13.44 -27.92 -2.40
N LEU A 15 14.30 -28.81 -2.90
CA LEU A 15 15.76 -28.77 -2.73
C LEU A 15 16.44 -28.22 -3.99
N LEU A 16 17.14 -27.09 -3.84
CA LEU A 16 17.94 -26.47 -4.91
C LEU A 16 19.40 -26.91 -4.82
N LYS A 17 19.89 -27.61 -5.85
CA LYS A 17 21.32 -27.87 -6.03
C LYS A 17 21.99 -26.70 -6.77
N VAL A 18 22.85 -25.97 -6.06
CA VAL A 18 23.69 -24.92 -6.65
C VAL A 18 25.08 -25.50 -6.90
N ASN A 19 25.50 -25.56 -8.16
CA ASN A 19 26.86 -25.96 -8.50
C ASN A 19 27.81 -24.76 -8.30
N ASP A 20 28.96 -25.02 -7.69
CA ASP A 20 30.09 -24.10 -7.47
C ASP A 20 29.81 -22.78 -6.70
N LEU A 21 29.44 -22.92 -5.42
CA LEU A 21 29.47 -21.82 -4.45
C LEU A 21 30.89 -21.31 -4.13
N LYS A 22 31.92 -22.17 -4.20
CA LYS A 22 33.26 -21.90 -3.65
C LYS A 22 34.12 -20.94 -4.49
N THR A 23 33.86 -20.82 -5.79
CA THR A 23 34.63 -19.96 -6.71
C THR A 23 34.02 -18.56 -6.86
N SER A 24 32.80 -18.34 -6.34
CA SER A 24 32.02 -17.12 -6.55
C SER A 24 32.53 -15.92 -5.74
N GLU A 25 32.75 -14.78 -6.43
CA GLU A 25 33.04 -13.48 -5.81
C GLU A 25 31.95 -13.07 -4.80
N LEU A 26 30.69 -13.46 -5.04
CA LEU A 26 29.56 -13.21 -4.14
C LEU A 26 29.68 -14.02 -2.84
N TYR A 27 30.25 -15.22 -2.86
CA TYR A 27 30.48 -16.01 -1.64
C TYR A 27 31.58 -15.38 -0.78
N LYS A 28 32.68 -14.92 -1.39
CA LYS A 28 33.72 -14.16 -0.68
C LYS A 28 33.18 -12.88 -0.05
N ASN A 29 32.40 -12.10 -0.79
CA ASN A 29 31.78 -10.87 -0.28
C ASN A 29 30.74 -11.13 0.81
N PHE A 30 29.99 -12.24 0.73
CA PHE A 30 29.06 -12.67 1.79
C PHE A 30 29.82 -12.98 3.08
N ILE A 31 30.86 -13.83 3.01
CA ILE A 31 31.71 -14.16 4.16
C ILE A 31 32.40 -12.90 4.72
N TYR A 32 32.92 -12.02 3.86
CA TYR A 32 33.63 -10.80 4.28
C TYR A 32 32.70 -9.85 5.05
N ASN A 33 31.52 -9.52 4.50
CA ASN A 33 30.60 -8.59 5.16
C ASN A 33 30.04 -9.16 6.47
N VAL A 34 29.77 -10.47 6.54
CA VAL A 34 29.36 -11.16 7.79
C VAL A 34 30.51 -11.19 8.82
N SER A 35 31.77 -11.23 8.36
CA SER A 35 32.94 -11.20 9.25
C SER A 35 33.29 -9.79 9.75
N TYR A 36 33.05 -8.75 8.94
CA TYR A 36 33.44 -7.37 9.24
C TYR A 36 32.60 -6.74 10.37
N HIS A 37 31.32 -7.14 10.51
CA HIS A 37 30.44 -6.66 11.59
C HIS A 37 30.61 -7.39 12.93
N ARG A 38 31.68 -8.17 13.12
CA ARG A 38 31.90 -8.98 14.34
C ARG A 38 32.02 -8.19 15.63
N GLU A 39 32.45 -6.93 15.61
CA GLU A 39 32.75 -6.17 16.84
C GLU A 39 31.50 -5.55 17.48
N ASP A 40 30.45 -5.23 16.70
CA ASP A 40 29.16 -4.75 17.20
C ASP A 40 28.09 -5.86 17.33
N ALA A 41 28.28 -7.03 16.70
CA ALA A 41 27.28 -8.09 16.58
C ALA A 41 27.51 -9.28 17.53
N ALA A 42 27.80 -9.02 18.81
CA ALA A 42 28.20 -10.03 19.80
C ALA A 42 27.23 -11.22 19.97
N ASP A 43 25.92 -11.02 19.72
CA ASP A 43 24.88 -12.06 19.84
C ASP A 43 24.46 -12.72 18.51
N PHE A 44 25.05 -12.35 17.37
CA PHE A 44 24.68 -12.92 16.06
C PHE A 44 25.37 -14.27 15.81
N ASN A 45 25.08 -15.24 16.68
CA ASN A 45 25.72 -16.55 16.66
C ASN A 45 25.37 -17.37 15.40
N LEU A 46 26.38 -17.58 14.55
CA LEU A 46 26.27 -18.26 13.25
C LEU A 46 25.97 -19.76 13.36
N GLU A 47 26.03 -20.37 14.55
CA GLU A 47 25.65 -21.77 14.84
C GLU A 47 24.17 -22.12 14.50
N HIS A 48 23.38 -21.17 14.00
CA HIS A 48 22.01 -21.41 13.55
C HIS A 48 21.82 -21.36 12.02
N ILE A 49 22.90 -21.15 11.25
CA ILE A 49 22.92 -21.40 9.80
C ILE A 49 23.68 -22.72 9.56
N ASN A 50 22.95 -23.83 9.56
CA ASN A 50 23.52 -25.14 9.23
C ASN A 50 23.87 -25.22 7.74
N LEU A 51 25.10 -24.84 7.41
CA LEU A 51 25.76 -25.27 6.18
C LEU A 51 26.11 -26.76 6.34
N ASN A 52 25.71 -27.61 5.39
CA ASN A 52 26.18 -29.00 5.39
C ASN A 52 27.69 -29.05 5.11
N VAL A 53 28.33 -30.18 5.44
CA VAL A 53 29.79 -30.41 5.43
C VAL A 53 30.49 -29.93 4.14
N ASP A 54 29.83 -30.01 2.99
CA ASP A 54 30.39 -29.64 1.69
C ASP A 54 30.25 -28.14 1.32
N HIS A 55 29.45 -27.38 2.09
CA HIS A 55 29.05 -25.98 1.89
C HIS A 55 28.27 -25.69 0.58
N THR A 56 27.53 -26.67 0.05
CA THR A 56 26.82 -26.57 -1.25
C THR A 56 25.36 -26.09 -1.18
N TYR A 57 24.80 -25.89 0.01
CA TYR A 57 23.41 -25.41 0.21
C TYR A 57 23.23 -24.79 1.60
N ILE A 58 22.24 -23.90 1.74
CA ILE A 58 21.90 -23.19 2.99
C ILE A 58 20.58 -23.76 3.53
N ASP A 59 20.58 -24.18 4.80
CA ASP A 59 19.39 -24.71 5.47
C ASP A 59 18.68 -23.66 6.34
N PHE A 60 17.46 -23.29 5.97
CA PHE A 60 16.64 -22.31 6.69
C PHE A 60 15.69 -22.95 7.72
N ARG A 61 15.64 -24.29 7.85
CA ARG A 61 14.63 -25.03 8.66
C ARG A 61 14.66 -24.77 10.17
N HIS A 62 15.58 -23.96 10.69
CA HIS A 62 15.80 -23.77 12.13
C HIS A 62 15.70 -22.32 12.63
N ILE A 63 15.36 -21.36 11.76
CA ILE A 63 15.14 -19.96 12.18
C ILE A 63 13.83 -19.85 12.99
N ARG A 64 13.93 -19.86 14.32
CA ARG A 64 12.79 -19.64 15.23
C ARG A 64 12.66 -18.15 15.55
N CYS A 65 11.55 -17.54 15.11
CA CYS A 65 11.17 -16.13 15.33
C CYS A 65 11.45 -15.61 16.76
N ASN A 66 11.28 -16.47 17.77
CA ASN A 66 11.43 -16.21 19.20
C ASN A 66 12.80 -15.63 19.62
N LYS A 67 13.85 -15.77 18.79
CA LYS A 67 15.21 -15.26 19.06
C LYS A 67 15.54 -13.92 18.37
N ILE A 68 14.65 -13.35 17.56
CA ILE A 68 14.95 -12.19 16.71
C ILE A 68 14.38 -10.90 17.33
N SER A 69 14.97 -10.45 18.44
CA SER A 69 14.56 -9.23 19.17
C SER A 69 15.20 -7.93 18.65
N HIS A 70 16.22 -8.01 17.80
CA HIS A 70 17.10 -6.87 17.46
C HIS A 70 17.06 -6.40 16.00
N ILE A 71 16.30 -7.08 15.12
CA ILE A 71 16.01 -6.56 13.78
C ILE A 71 14.87 -5.54 13.92
N GLN A 72 15.14 -4.27 13.64
CA GLN A 72 14.25 -3.14 13.94
C GLN A 72 14.07 -2.14 12.80
N THR A 73 14.90 -2.18 11.76
CA THR A 73 14.91 -1.21 10.65
C THR A 73 14.90 -1.88 9.27
N ILE A 74 14.68 -1.07 8.23
CA ILE A 74 14.73 -1.54 6.83
C ILE A 74 16.17 -1.85 6.40
N ASN A 75 17.15 -1.18 6.99
CA ASN A 75 18.58 -1.35 6.67
C ASN A 75 19.08 -2.74 7.07
N ASP A 76 18.50 -3.32 8.12
CA ASP A 76 18.80 -4.68 8.60
C ASP A 76 18.37 -5.74 7.56
N PHE A 77 17.38 -5.42 6.71
CA PHE A 77 16.87 -6.29 5.66
C PHE A 77 17.66 -6.20 4.35
N THR A 78 18.23 -5.03 4.03
CA THR A 78 18.90 -4.76 2.74
C THR A 78 19.99 -5.78 2.36
N PRO A 79 20.89 -6.24 3.27
CA PRO A 79 21.90 -7.23 2.92
C PRO A 79 21.30 -8.59 2.56
N ILE A 80 20.29 -9.03 3.31
CA ILE A 80 19.63 -10.33 3.11
C ILE A 80 18.80 -10.29 1.83
N HIS A 81 18.03 -9.22 1.62
CA HIS A 81 17.22 -9.01 0.42
C HIS A 81 18.06 -9.02 -0.86
N ASN A 82 19.23 -8.36 -0.84
CA ASN A 82 20.15 -8.33 -1.98
C ASN A 82 20.81 -9.69 -2.30
N VAL A 83 20.85 -10.63 -1.35
CA VAL A 83 21.23 -12.03 -1.62
C VAL A 83 20.03 -12.80 -2.17
N VAL A 84 18.87 -12.69 -1.50
CA VAL A 84 17.63 -13.40 -1.85
C VAL A 84 17.10 -13.02 -3.25
N MET A 85 17.26 -11.78 -3.68
CA MET A 85 16.86 -11.32 -5.03
C MET A 85 17.85 -11.69 -6.14
N LYS A 86 19.12 -11.98 -5.80
CA LYS A 86 20.16 -12.38 -6.79
C LYS A 86 20.15 -13.87 -7.10
N PHE A 87 19.71 -14.70 -6.15
CA PHE A 87 19.29 -16.06 -6.47
C PHE A 87 17.85 -16.01 -6.97
N ASN A 88 17.58 -16.54 -8.16
CA ASN A 88 16.26 -16.42 -8.80
C ASN A 88 15.24 -17.39 -8.16
N VAL A 89 14.65 -16.99 -7.03
CA VAL A 89 13.88 -17.86 -6.13
C VAL A 89 12.38 -17.77 -6.40
N ALA A 90 11.87 -18.70 -7.21
CA ALA A 90 10.43 -18.99 -7.34
C ALA A 90 9.85 -19.79 -6.15
N LEU A 91 10.49 -19.71 -4.97
CA LEU A 91 10.29 -20.59 -3.82
C LEU A 91 10.36 -19.81 -2.50
N LEU A 92 9.46 -18.84 -2.31
CA LEU A 92 9.26 -18.13 -1.04
C LEU A 92 7.79 -18.13 -0.58
N PRO A 93 7.24 -19.28 -0.17
CA PRO A 93 6.33 -19.28 0.96
C PRO A 93 7.10 -18.83 2.22
N ASP A 94 6.46 -18.02 3.05
CA ASP A 94 6.79 -17.79 4.45
C ASP A 94 8.15 -17.15 4.84
N LEU A 95 8.67 -16.20 4.03
CA LEU A 95 9.43 -15.05 4.60
C LEU A 95 8.45 -14.11 5.35
N THR A 96 7.88 -14.65 6.44
CA THR A 96 6.94 -13.94 7.30
C THR A 96 7.68 -12.93 8.17
N TYR A 97 7.44 -11.64 7.94
CA TYR A 97 7.76 -10.59 8.91
C TYR A 97 7.13 -10.97 10.25
N CYS A 98 7.98 -11.21 11.26
CA CYS A 98 7.54 -11.51 12.61
C CYS A 98 6.86 -10.25 13.19
N PRO A 99 5.55 -10.26 13.49
CA PRO A 99 4.91 -9.07 14.03
C PRO A 99 5.52 -8.70 15.38
N ARG A 100 5.82 -7.41 15.59
CA ARG A 100 5.78 -6.85 16.95
C ARG A 100 4.38 -7.08 17.51
N ASN A 101 4.23 -7.02 18.84
CA ASN A 101 2.94 -7.17 19.53
C ASN A 101 1.96 -6.00 19.24
N GLU A 102 1.57 -5.81 17.98
CA GLU A 102 0.26 -5.25 17.65
C GLU A 102 -0.77 -6.17 18.31
N THR A 103 -1.41 -5.69 19.37
CA THR A 103 -2.51 -6.40 20.00
C THR A 103 -3.71 -6.37 19.06
N TYR A 104 -3.74 -7.30 18.11
CA TYR A 104 -4.90 -7.60 17.28
C TYR A 104 -6.00 -8.15 18.20
N THR A 105 -6.74 -7.23 18.82
CA THR A 105 -8.06 -7.53 19.40
C THR A 105 -8.91 -8.07 18.26
N PRO A 106 -9.31 -9.36 18.28
CA PRO A 106 -10.09 -9.90 17.20
C PRO A 106 -11.41 -9.14 17.12
N ALA A 107 -11.73 -8.57 15.96
CA ALA A 107 -13.02 -7.94 15.73
C ALA A 107 -14.13 -8.92 16.16
N PRO A 108 -15.20 -8.46 16.83
CA PRO A 108 -16.22 -9.34 17.37
C PRO A 108 -16.78 -10.24 16.26
N LYS A 109 -16.86 -11.55 16.53
CA LYS A 109 -17.26 -12.57 15.54
C LYS A 109 -18.74 -12.47 15.19
N VAL A 110 -19.13 -11.43 14.45
CA VAL A 110 -20.44 -11.34 13.82
C VAL A 110 -20.51 -12.42 12.74
N ASP A 111 -21.48 -13.32 12.84
CA ASP A 111 -21.69 -14.37 11.84
C ASP A 111 -22.30 -13.75 10.56
N LEU A 112 -21.43 -13.19 9.71
CA LEU A 112 -21.75 -12.64 8.40
C LEU A 112 -22.12 -13.77 7.41
N LYS A 113 -23.25 -14.45 7.67
CA LYS A 113 -23.72 -15.63 6.92
C LYS A 113 -23.80 -15.41 5.42
N VAL A 114 -24.08 -14.18 4.98
CA VAL A 114 -24.15 -13.80 3.55
C VAL A 114 -22.74 -13.65 2.94
N CYS A 115 -21.79 -13.10 3.70
CA CYS A 115 -20.39 -12.94 3.28
C CYS A 115 -19.61 -14.26 3.17
N LYS A 116 -20.13 -15.37 3.69
CA LYS A 116 -19.60 -16.73 3.42
C LYS A 116 -19.61 -17.09 1.91
N ARG A 117 -20.28 -16.30 1.07
CA ARG A 117 -20.29 -16.39 -0.41
C ARG A 117 -19.54 -15.23 -1.10
N VAL A 118 -18.75 -14.47 -0.34
CA VAL A 118 -17.85 -13.40 -0.81
C VAL A 118 -16.54 -13.55 -0.01
N PRO A 119 -15.82 -14.67 -0.18
CA PRO A 119 -14.75 -15.10 0.73
C PRO A 119 -13.63 -14.07 0.90
N GLU A 120 -13.42 -13.22 -0.09
CA GLU A 120 -12.45 -12.11 -0.09
C GLU A 120 -12.69 -11.15 1.11
N THR A 121 -13.93 -11.02 1.57
CA THR A 121 -14.31 -10.17 2.73
C THR A 121 -13.91 -10.73 4.10
N THR A 122 -13.39 -11.96 4.14
CA THR A 122 -12.79 -12.56 5.34
C THR A 122 -11.26 -12.38 5.23
N PRO A 123 -10.62 -11.46 6.00
CA PRO A 123 -9.23 -11.05 5.75
C PRO A 123 -8.19 -12.19 5.80
N THR A 124 -8.52 -13.30 6.46
CA THR A 124 -7.66 -14.49 6.62
C THR A 124 -7.98 -15.63 5.65
N TYR A 125 -8.96 -15.49 4.75
CA TYR A 125 -9.39 -16.58 3.85
C TYR A 125 -8.31 -16.89 2.79
N TYR A 126 -7.89 -15.88 2.03
CA TYR A 126 -6.84 -16.02 1.04
C TYR A 126 -5.47 -15.68 1.65
N LYS A 127 -4.56 -16.66 1.65
CA LYS A 127 -3.13 -16.44 1.91
C LYS A 127 -2.44 -15.84 0.68
N TYR A 128 -2.78 -14.59 0.36
CA TYR A 128 -2.16 -13.83 -0.72
C TYR A 128 -0.64 -13.88 -0.62
N ARG A 129 0.02 -14.37 -1.67
CA ARG A 129 1.49 -14.34 -1.79
C ARG A 129 1.94 -12.95 -2.19
N THR A 130 3.06 -12.50 -1.63
CA THR A 130 3.56 -11.13 -1.81
C THR A 130 5.06 -11.10 -2.01
N LEU A 131 5.53 -10.29 -2.97
CA LEU A 131 6.95 -9.94 -3.12
C LEU A 131 7.12 -8.50 -2.66
N LEU A 132 8.07 -8.24 -1.78
CA LEU A 132 8.35 -6.90 -1.23
C LEU A 132 9.61 -6.34 -1.88
N PHE A 133 9.66 -5.03 -2.13
CA PHE A 133 10.84 -4.34 -2.65
C PHE A 133 11.45 -5.03 -3.88
N ILE A 134 10.64 -5.26 -4.92
CA ILE A 134 11.09 -5.94 -6.17
C ILE A 134 12.17 -5.17 -6.96
N LYS A 135 12.51 -3.97 -6.50
CA LYS A 135 13.59 -3.09 -6.95
C LYS A 135 14.14 -2.35 -5.73
N ASP A 136 15.44 -2.04 -5.76
CA ASP A 136 16.17 -1.29 -4.74
C ASP A 136 15.42 -0.03 -4.30
N PHE A 137 15.21 0.11 -2.98
CA PHE A 137 14.64 1.30 -2.37
C PHE A 137 15.66 1.99 -1.46
N GLU A 138 15.97 3.26 -1.76
CA GLU A 138 16.81 4.14 -0.95
C GLU A 138 16.12 5.50 -0.81
N TYR A 139 15.70 5.84 0.41
CA TYR A 139 15.18 7.16 0.75
C TYR A 139 15.38 7.50 2.23
N ASP A 140 16.05 8.63 2.48
CA ASP A 140 16.24 9.22 3.81
C ASP A 140 15.12 10.27 4.09
N PRO A 141 14.20 10.01 5.03
CA PRO A 141 12.98 10.81 5.21
C PRO A 141 13.21 12.05 6.09
N LYS A 142 12.84 13.23 5.58
CA LYS A 142 12.94 14.51 6.29
C LYS A 142 11.65 14.83 7.06
N PRO A 143 11.69 15.69 8.10
CA PRO A 143 10.55 15.91 9.02
C PRO A 143 9.23 16.37 8.41
N VAL A 144 9.23 16.86 7.16
CA VAL A 144 8.02 17.28 6.43
C VAL A 144 7.79 16.48 5.14
N ASP A 145 8.56 15.41 4.89
CA ASP A 145 8.40 14.58 3.70
C ASP A 145 7.13 13.73 3.76
N VAL A 146 6.57 13.46 2.57
CA VAL A 146 5.31 12.73 2.39
C VAL A 146 5.53 11.61 1.38
N THR A 147 5.15 10.37 1.73
CA THR A 147 5.13 9.26 0.77
C THR A 147 3.76 9.18 0.12
N MET A 148 3.70 9.18 -1.22
CA MET A 148 2.46 8.81 -1.89
C MET A 148 2.23 7.32 -1.72
N VAL A 149 1.12 6.96 -1.09
CA VAL A 149 0.67 5.58 -0.91
C VAL A 149 -0.40 5.31 -1.96
N THR A 150 -0.17 4.31 -2.80
CA THR A 150 -1.12 3.93 -3.85
C THR A 150 -1.16 2.43 -4.11
N GLN A 151 -2.16 1.99 -4.85
CA GLN A 151 -2.31 0.61 -5.30
C GLN A 151 -2.81 0.59 -6.75
N MET A 152 -2.43 -0.44 -7.51
CA MET A 152 -2.73 -0.51 -8.94
C MET A 152 -2.69 -1.94 -9.49
N SER A 153 -3.43 -2.16 -10.58
CA SER A 153 -3.31 -3.35 -11.42
C SER A 153 -2.38 -3.07 -12.62
N PHE A 154 -1.93 -4.13 -13.32
CA PHE A 154 -0.93 -4.07 -14.40
C PHE A 154 -1.20 -2.99 -15.46
N GLU A 155 -2.46 -2.83 -15.90
CA GLU A 155 -2.85 -1.92 -16.97
C GLU A 155 -2.66 -0.43 -16.64
N LYS A 156 -2.37 -0.10 -15.37
CA LYS A 156 -2.24 1.27 -14.87
C LYS A 156 -0.82 1.85 -15.00
N PHE A 157 0.18 1.07 -15.42
CA PHE A 157 1.55 1.57 -15.62
C PHE A 157 1.64 2.88 -16.45
N PRO A 158 0.92 3.05 -17.57
CA PRO A 158 0.91 4.31 -18.35
C PRO A 158 0.30 5.52 -17.63
N VAL A 159 -0.38 5.33 -16.49
CA VAL A 159 -0.83 6.43 -15.60
C VAL A 159 0.17 6.62 -14.47
N PHE A 160 0.66 5.53 -13.89
CA PHE A 160 1.68 5.53 -12.84
C PHE A 160 2.97 6.23 -13.27
N GLU A 161 3.43 6.07 -14.53
CA GLU A 161 4.57 6.85 -15.02
C GLU A 161 4.31 8.37 -15.02
N ILE A 162 3.08 8.81 -15.32
CA ILE A 162 2.72 10.24 -15.35
C ILE A 162 2.71 10.79 -13.92
N ILE A 163 2.24 10.00 -12.95
CA ILE A 163 2.38 10.29 -11.52
C ILE A 163 3.86 10.41 -11.15
N CYS A 164 4.69 9.44 -11.52
CA CYS A 164 6.13 9.42 -11.19
C CYS A 164 6.94 10.55 -11.85
N ARG A 165 6.43 11.17 -12.92
CA ARG A 165 7.00 12.38 -13.54
C ARG A 165 6.62 13.68 -12.83
N ARG A 166 5.55 13.69 -12.01
CA ARG A 166 5.05 14.89 -11.30
C ARG A 166 5.28 14.84 -9.78
N TRP A 167 5.20 13.65 -9.18
CA TRP A 167 5.48 13.44 -7.76
C TRP A 167 6.96 13.10 -7.57
N THR A 168 7.79 14.11 -7.29
CA THR A 168 9.23 13.93 -7.04
C THR A 168 9.55 13.26 -5.70
N GLY A 169 8.61 13.32 -4.74
CA GLY A 169 8.68 12.67 -3.44
C GLY A 169 8.68 11.14 -3.50
N PRO A 170 8.88 10.48 -2.34
CA PRO A 170 8.84 9.03 -2.25
C PRO A 170 7.44 8.49 -2.57
N ILE A 171 7.39 7.26 -3.08
CA ILE A 171 6.15 6.54 -3.41
C ILE A 171 6.23 5.13 -2.82
N SER A 172 5.13 4.62 -2.29
CA SER A 172 4.93 3.21 -1.99
C SER A 172 3.74 2.70 -2.79
N VAL A 173 3.95 1.65 -3.58
CA VAL A 173 2.93 1.10 -4.50
C VAL A 173 2.75 -0.40 -4.31
N ALA A 174 1.48 -0.79 -4.10
CA ALA A 174 1.06 -2.18 -4.12
C ALA A 174 0.48 -2.55 -5.50
N LEU A 175 1.20 -3.41 -6.22
CA LEU A 175 0.86 -3.96 -7.53
C LEU A 175 0.00 -5.23 -7.34
N TYR A 176 -1.20 -5.28 -7.91
CA TYR A 176 -2.06 -6.46 -7.93
C TYR A 176 -1.94 -7.17 -9.27
N LEU A 177 -1.23 -8.31 -9.30
CA LEU A 177 -0.72 -8.92 -10.54
C LEU A 177 -1.00 -10.42 -10.64
N LEU A 178 -1.12 -10.93 -11.87
CA LEU A 178 -0.95 -12.34 -12.19
C LEU A 178 0.55 -12.70 -12.15
N GLU A 179 0.88 -13.98 -12.18
CA GLU A 179 2.29 -14.44 -12.18
C GLU A 179 3.00 -14.16 -13.52
N ASP A 180 2.27 -14.28 -14.63
CA ASP A 180 2.76 -13.99 -15.98
C ASP A 180 2.88 -12.48 -16.27
N GLU A 181 2.20 -11.63 -15.50
CA GLU A 181 2.39 -10.17 -15.51
C GLU A 181 3.73 -9.72 -14.86
N LEU A 182 4.42 -10.60 -14.10
CA LEU A 182 5.67 -10.26 -13.38
C LEU A 182 6.86 -9.93 -14.32
N PRO A 183 7.22 -10.74 -15.34
CA PRO A 183 8.35 -10.41 -16.21
C PRO A 183 8.12 -9.10 -16.98
N ALA A 184 6.89 -8.87 -17.46
CA ALA A 184 6.51 -7.63 -18.13
C ALA A 184 6.57 -6.42 -17.18
N THR A 185 6.14 -6.60 -15.92
CA THR A 185 6.25 -5.58 -14.86
C THR A 185 7.70 -5.17 -14.61
N LEU A 186 8.61 -6.14 -14.44
CA LEU A 186 10.02 -5.87 -14.22
C LEU A 186 10.67 -5.18 -15.44
N ASN A 187 10.26 -5.55 -16.65
CA ASN A 187 10.72 -4.90 -17.88
C ASN A 187 10.27 -3.43 -17.96
N ILE A 188 8.98 -3.15 -17.76
CA ILE A 188 8.43 -1.78 -17.73
C ILE A 188 9.16 -0.90 -16.70
N ILE A 189 9.40 -1.43 -15.50
CA ILE A 189 10.09 -0.69 -14.43
C ILE A 189 11.55 -0.37 -14.79
N ASN A 190 12.25 -1.26 -15.49
CA ASN A 190 13.67 -1.08 -15.81
C ASN A 190 13.95 -0.37 -17.15
N GLU A 191 13.01 -0.38 -18.11
CA GLU A 191 13.13 0.37 -19.36
C GLU A 191 12.56 1.80 -19.26
N SER A 192 11.55 2.02 -18.41
CA SER A 192 10.88 3.32 -18.31
C SER A 192 11.79 4.43 -17.79
N LYS A 193 11.93 5.48 -18.61
CA LYS A 193 12.61 6.75 -18.25
C LYS A 193 11.99 7.47 -17.03
N ALA A 194 10.80 7.06 -16.55
CA ALA A 194 10.17 7.63 -15.37
C ALA A 194 10.43 6.82 -14.08
N LEU A 195 10.86 5.56 -14.22
CA LEU A 195 10.88 4.57 -13.12
C LEU A 195 12.29 3.99 -12.89
N LYS A 196 13.04 3.70 -13.95
CA LYS A 196 14.24 2.86 -13.88
C LYS A 196 15.35 3.40 -12.97
N ASP A 197 15.52 4.73 -12.95
CA ASP A 197 16.55 5.43 -12.19
C ASP A 197 16.04 5.89 -10.80
N ARG A 198 14.74 5.68 -10.50
CA ARG A 198 14.13 6.13 -9.24
C ARG A 198 14.26 5.07 -8.15
N LYS A 199 15.20 5.28 -7.22
CA LYS A 199 15.33 4.51 -5.98
C LYS A 199 14.33 4.89 -4.87
N ASN A 200 13.60 6.00 -5.00
CA ASN A 200 12.60 6.41 -4.00
C ASN A 200 11.18 5.92 -4.31
N ILE A 201 11.03 4.76 -4.96
CA ILE A 201 9.74 4.08 -5.18
C ILE A 201 9.82 2.67 -4.60
N ALA A 202 9.05 2.41 -3.54
CA ALA A 202 8.90 1.09 -2.95
C ALA A 202 7.86 0.29 -3.74
N TYR A 203 8.30 -0.73 -4.46
CA TYR A 203 7.43 -1.60 -5.26
C TYR A 203 7.14 -2.90 -4.50
N HIS A 204 5.87 -3.14 -4.22
CA HIS A 204 5.37 -4.38 -3.61
C HIS A 204 4.40 -5.07 -4.57
N ILE A 205 4.47 -6.39 -4.69
CA ILE A 205 3.49 -7.20 -5.45
C ILE A 205 2.62 -7.98 -4.45
N MET A 206 1.34 -8.07 -4.76
CA MET A 206 0.41 -9.05 -4.23
C MET A 206 -0.16 -9.82 -5.43
N PHE A 207 -0.01 -11.14 -5.44
CA PHE A 207 -0.55 -11.95 -6.54
C PHE A 207 -2.08 -12.05 -6.45
N LYS A 208 -2.74 -12.06 -7.61
CA LYS A 208 -4.21 -12.10 -7.74
C LYS A 208 -4.75 -13.44 -7.24
N GLU A 209 -5.70 -13.36 -6.30
CA GLU A 209 -6.44 -14.51 -5.76
C GLU A 209 -7.92 -14.09 -5.61
N GLY A 210 -8.86 -15.01 -5.87
CA GLY A 210 -10.30 -14.74 -5.75
C GLY A 210 -10.92 -13.85 -6.82
N THR A 211 -12.16 -13.40 -6.58
CA THR A 211 -13.01 -12.68 -7.57
C THR A 211 -12.99 -11.16 -7.44
N TYR A 212 -12.68 -10.63 -6.25
CA TYR A 212 -12.78 -9.21 -5.93
C TYR A 212 -11.44 -8.65 -5.48
N GLN A 213 -10.99 -7.55 -6.10
CA GLN A 213 -9.73 -6.89 -5.74
C GLN A 213 -9.71 -6.51 -4.24
N PRO A 214 -8.71 -6.97 -3.46
CA PRO A 214 -8.62 -6.70 -2.02
C PRO A 214 -8.01 -5.31 -1.77
N ILE A 215 -8.66 -4.28 -2.30
CA ILE A 215 -8.13 -2.91 -2.41
C ILE A 215 -7.59 -2.34 -1.09
N ASN A 216 -8.26 -2.61 0.03
CA ASN A 216 -7.82 -2.13 1.35
C ASN A 216 -6.61 -2.91 1.88
N LYS A 217 -6.49 -4.20 1.55
CA LYS A 217 -5.31 -5.02 1.85
C LYS A 217 -4.09 -4.58 1.01
N LEU A 218 -4.33 -4.12 -0.22
CA LEU A 218 -3.30 -3.50 -1.06
C LEU A 218 -2.85 -2.14 -0.51
N ARG A 219 -3.80 -1.27 -0.09
CA ARG A 219 -3.47 0.00 0.58
C ARG A 219 -2.70 -0.23 1.89
N ASN A 220 -3.08 -1.22 2.69
CA ASN A 220 -2.36 -1.62 3.90
C ASN A 220 -0.95 -2.17 3.59
N LEU A 221 -0.78 -2.94 2.51
CA LEU A 221 0.53 -3.41 2.05
C LEU A 221 1.45 -2.25 1.69
N ALA A 222 0.95 -1.24 0.97
CA ALA A 222 1.71 -0.04 0.63
C ALA A 222 2.03 0.84 1.85
N LEU A 223 1.07 1.01 2.80
CA LEU A 223 1.29 1.76 4.05
C LEU A 223 2.39 1.15 4.93
N ARG A 224 2.44 -0.19 5.01
CA ARG A 224 3.19 -0.96 6.02
C ARG A 224 4.68 -0.61 6.15
N PHE A 225 5.32 -0.15 5.07
CA PHE A 225 6.76 0.07 5.00
C PHE A 225 7.15 1.55 4.76
N VAL A 226 6.20 2.48 4.93
CA VAL A 226 6.50 3.91 4.83
C VAL A 226 7.35 4.37 6.03
N ASN A 227 8.41 5.13 5.76
CA ASN A 227 9.32 5.71 6.76
C ASN A 227 9.21 7.25 6.87
N THR A 228 8.46 7.92 6.00
CA THR A 228 8.21 9.37 6.12
C THR A 228 7.24 9.70 7.26
N PRO A 229 7.28 10.91 7.86
CA PRO A 229 6.33 11.30 8.91
C PRO A 229 4.88 11.41 8.44
N TYR A 230 4.67 11.68 7.14
CA TYR A 230 3.35 11.79 6.53
C TYR A 230 3.17 10.85 5.33
N VAL A 231 1.92 10.53 5.02
CA VAL A 231 1.49 9.78 3.82
C VAL A 231 0.42 10.55 3.06
N PHE A 232 0.46 10.46 1.73
CA PHE A 232 -0.59 10.93 0.84
C PHE A 232 -1.35 9.75 0.28
N LEU A 233 -2.59 9.57 0.71
CA LEU A 233 -3.43 8.42 0.37
C LEU A 233 -4.13 8.69 -0.97
N ASN A 234 -3.62 8.10 -2.05
CA ASN A 234 -4.02 8.41 -3.42
C ASN A 234 -4.31 7.16 -4.27
N ASP A 235 -5.36 7.18 -5.10
CA ASP A 235 -5.62 6.10 -6.06
C ASP A 235 -4.89 6.36 -7.39
N VAL A 236 -4.39 5.32 -8.07
CA VAL A 236 -3.45 5.46 -9.22
C VAL A 236 -3.99 6.22 -10.44
N ASP A 237 -5.31 6.37 -10.56
CA ASP A 237 -5.93 7.14 -11.65
C ASP A 237 -5.94 8.66 -11.40
N PHE A 238 -5.44 9.09 -10.24
CA PHE A 238 -5.37 10.49 -9.81
C PHE A 238 -3.95 11.03 -9.96
N VAL A 239 -3.77 11.83 -11.01
CA VAL A 239 -2.48 12.40 -11.42
C VAL A 239 -2.27 13.74 -10.72
N PRO A 240 -1.22 13.92 -9.89
CA PRO A 240 -0.83 15.23 -9.34
C PRO A 240 -0.77 16.33 -10.39
N GLY A 241 -1.00 17.58 -10.00
CA GLY A 241 -0.65 18.73 -10.84
C GLY A 241 0.85 19.03 -10.79
N PRO A 242 1.26 20.17 -11.37
CA PRO A 242 2.53 20.80 -11.04
C PRO A 242 2.64 21.00 -9.52
N ASP A 243 3.88 20.92 -9.01
CA ASP A 243 4.35 21.33 -7.68
C ASP A 243 3.60 20.83 -6.41
N LEU A 244 2.56 20.00 -6.54
CA LEU A 244 1.76 19.43 -5.44
C LEU A 244 2.62 18.96 -4.25
N TYR A 245 3.71 18.24 -4.51
CA TYR A 245 4.58 17.73 -3.45
C TYR A 245 5.30 18.86 -2.69
N SER A 246 5.78 19.88 -3.40
CA SER A 246 6.40 21.07 -2.81
C SER A 246 5.40 21.85 -1.96
N ASP A 247 4.17 22.03 -2.46
CA ASP A 247 3.11 22.74 -1.75
C ASP A 247 2.66 22.01 -0.49
N ILE A 248 2.45 20.69 -0.56
CA ILE A 248 2.16 19.85 0.63
C ILE A 248 3.19 20.11 1.73
N LYS A 249 4.47 20.03 1.38
CA LYS A 249 5.59 20.21 2.32
C LYS A 249 5.64 21.63 2.92
N TYR A 250 5.34 22.65 2.11
CA TYR A 250 5.22 24.03 2.58
C TYR A 250 4.06 24.20 3.56
N GLN A 251 2.90 23.63 3.26
CA GLN A 251 1.72 23.73 4.11
C GLN A 251 1.90 22.95 5.42
N ILE A 252 2.46 21.72 5.38
CA ILE A 252 2.82 20.96 6.60
C ILE A 252 3.73 21.77 7.52
N LYS A 253 4.76 22.42 6.96
CA LYS A 253 5.67 23.31 7.71
C LYS A 253 4.94 24.52 8.32
N THR A 254 3.79 24.92 7.77
CA THR A 254 3.00 26.08 8.20
C THR A 254 1.91 25.69 9.22
N PHE A 255 1.45 24.43 9.24
CA PHE A 255 0.34 23.92 10.07
C PHE A 255 0.78 23.07 11.29
N SER A 256 2.05 23.15 11.71
CA SER A 256 2.68 22.21 12.65
C SER A 256 2.20 22.31 14.12
N ALA A 257 0.92 22.02 14.38
CA ALA A 257 0.31 22.07 15.73
C ALA A 257 -0.92 21.15 15.96
N VAL A 258 -1.56 20.58 14.93
CA VAL A 258 -2.85 19.85 15.07
C VAL A 258 -2.91 18.61 14.17
N LYS A 259 -3.61 17.55 14.60
CA LYS A 259 -3.94 16.37 13.76
C LYS A 259 -4.92 16.76 12.64
N GLN A 260 -4.42 16.91 11.42
CA GLN A 260 -5.19 17.44 10.29
C GLN A 260 -5.06 16.54 9.05
N ASN A 261 -6.18 16.38 8.34
CA ASN A 261 -6.28 15.72 7.05
C ASN A 261 -6.33 16.78 5.94
N MET A 262 -5.32 16.82 5.06
CA MET A 262 -5.18 17.88 4.05
C MET A 262 -5.75 17.40 2.70
N ILE A 263 -6.71 18.13 2.14
CA ILE A 263 -7.51 17.79 0.93
C ILE A 263 -7.24 18.84 -0.16
N MET A 264 -7.05 18.45 -1.43
CA MET A 264 -6.07 19.19 -2.26
C MET A 264 -6.53 19.45 -3.73
N PRO A 265 -6.75 20.73 -4.17
CA PRO A 265 -6.82 21.08 -5.63
C PRO A 265 -6.07 22.37 -6.20
N VAL A 266 -5.54 22.40 -7.47
CA VAL A 266 -4.22 23.01 -7.99
C VAL A 266 -4.11 24.45 -8.44
N GLU A 267 -2.84 24.88 -8.61
CA GLU A 267 -2.28 25.93 -9.48
C GLU A 267 -3.33 26.57 -10.42
N LEU A 268 -3.61 27.83 -10.12
CA LEU A 268 -4.99 28.27 -10.13
C LEU A 268 -5.50 28.69 -11.52
N LYS A 269 -4.61 29.10 -12.42
CA LYS A 269 -4.98 29.91 -13.60
C LYS A 269 -5.43 29.07 -14.80
N GLN A 270 -4.68 28.01 -15.14
CA GLN A 270 -5.03 27.15 -16.27
C GLN A 270 -6.27 26.29 -15.94
N MET A 271 -6.30 25.68 -14.75
CA MET A 271 -7.45 24.89 -14.28
C MET A 271 -8.75 25.69 -14.34
N LYS A 272 -8.76 26.93 -13.82
CA LYS A 272 -9.95 27.79 -13.84
C LYS A 272 -10.48 27.97 -15.26
N LEU A 273 -9.62 28.32 -16.21
CA LEU A 273 -10.01 28.48 -17.61
C LEU A 273 -10.60 27.20 -18.20
N MET A 274 -10.01 26.02 -17.94
CA MET A 274 -10.55 24.73 -18.38
C MET A 274 -11.92 24.45 -17.75
N TRP A 275 -12.11 24.77 -16.47
CA TRP A 275 -13.38 24.56 -15.76
C TRP A 275 -14.47 25.56 -16.19
N ASP A 276 -14.13 26.83 -16.42
CA ASP A 276 -15.04 27.86 -16.94
C ASP A 276 -15.54 27.49 -18.34
N LYS A 277 -14.68 26.89 -19.17
CA LYS A 277 -15.05 26.30 -20.47
C LYS A 277 -15.74 24.93 -20.38
N LYS A 278 -15.79 24.30 -19.20
CA LYS A 278 -16.27 22.92 -18.96
C LYS A 278 -15.45 21.81 -19.65
N GLU A 279 -14.19 22.10 -20.01
CA GLU A 279 -13.19 21.10 -20.45
C GLU A 279 -12.84 20.13 -19.30
N ILE A 280 -13.03 20.56 -18.05
CA ILE A 280 -13.00 19.72 -16.85
C ILE A 280 -14.23 19.97 -15.97
N ILE A 281 -14.60 18.98 -15.15
CA ILE A 281 -15.65 19.05 -14.13
C ILE A 281 -15.12 18.51 -12.79
N PRO A 282 -15.73 18.85 -11.64
CA PRO A 282 -15.37 18.26 -10.36
C PRO A 282 -15.58 16.75 -10.34
N PHE A 283 -14.69 16.02 -9.69
CA PHE A 283 -14.75 14.56 -9.67
C PHE A 283 -16.03 14.05 -8.99
N HIS A 284 -16.60 12.98 -9.56
CA HIS A 284 -17.90 12.38 -9.23
C HIS A 284 -19.16 13.30 -9.23
N ALA A 285 -19.08 14.56 -9.65
CA ALA A 285 -20.18 15.53 -9.59
C ALA A 285 -21.51 15.10 -10.25
N ILE A 286 -21.48 14.15 -11.20
CA ILE A 286 -22.67 13.63 -11.90
C ILE A 286 -23.20 12.33 -11.26
N TYR A 287 -22.31 11.43 -10.81
CA TYR A 287 -22.64 10.04 -10.50
C TYR A 287 -22.59 9.68 -9.01
N PHE A 288 -21.82 10.43 -8.21
CA PHE A 288 -21.68 10.23 -6.77
C PHE A 288 -21.32 11.55 -6.06
N PRO A 289 -22.13 12.61 -6.23
CA PRO A 289 -21.80 13.96 -5.72
C PRO A 289 -21.57 13.98 -4.20
N GLN A 290 -22.21 13.10 -3.43
CA GLN A 290 -22.01 12.97 -1.99
C GLN A 290 -20.54 12.69 -1.61
N GLY A 291 -19.82 11.89 -2.42
CA GLY A 291 -18.44 11.49 -2.13
C GLY A 291 -17.45 12.65 -2.06
N HIS A 292 -17.78 13.80 -2.67
CA HIS A 292 -16.94 15.01 -2.63
C HIS A 292 -17.69 16.32 -2.34
N LYS A 293 -19.02 16.30 -2.09
CA LYS A 293 -19.83 17.48 -1.74
C LYS A 293 -19.23 18.33 -0.61
N PRO A 294 -18.74 17.76 0.52
CA PRO A 294 -18.15 18.53 1.61
C PRO A 294 -16.90 19.33 1.26
N THR A 295 -16.19 19.02 0.17
CA THR A 295 -15.03 19.81 -0.31
C THR A 295 -15.41 21.26 -0.64
N ASP A 296 -16.70 21.53 -0.88
CA ASP A 296 -17.26 22.72 -1.52
C ASP A 296 -16.42 23.21 -2.72
N TYR A 297 -16.67 22.60 -3.87
CA TYR A 297 -16.03 23.01 -5.13
C TYR A 297 -16.32 24.47 -5.54
N LYS A 298 -17.33 25.15 -4.98
CA LYS A 298 -17.55 26.60 -5.22
C LYS A 298 -16.58 27.43 -4.38
N GLN A 299 -16.46 27.14 -3.09
CA GLN A 299 -15.48 27.76 -2.20
C GLN A 299 -14.05 27.47 -2.67
N PHE A 300 -13.74 26.21 -3.00
CA PHE A 300 -12.43 25.82 -3.54
C PHE A 300 -12.00 26.72 -4.71
N LYS A 301 -12.91 26.95 -5.66
CA LYS A 301 -12.62 27.72 -6.87
C LYS A 301 -12.23 29.18 -6.57
N THR A 302 -12.61 29.76 -5.44
CA THR A 302 -12.24 31.15 -5.09
C THR A 302 -11.22 31.26 -3.96
N ALA A 303 -11.11 30.26 -3.09
CA ALA A 303 -10.25 30.26 -1.91
C ALA A 303 -8.78 30.61 -2.22
N GLN A 304 -8.21 31.49 -1.39
CA GLN A 304 -6.79 31.89 -1.42
C GLN A 304 -6.02 31.42 -0.18
N LYS A 305 -6.72 30.88 0.82
CA LYS A 305 -6.17 30.28 2.04
C LYS A 305 -6.87 28.93 2.30
N PRO A 306 -6.19 27.98 2.96
CA PRO A 306 -6.81 26.75 3.44
C PRO A 306 -8.08 26.99 4.27
N TYR A 307 -9.03 26.07 4.18
CA TYR A 307 -10.30 26.17 4.90
C TYR A 307 -10.77 24.80 5.41
N THR A 308 -11.26 24.76 6.65
CA THR A 308 -11.82 23.56 7.25
C THR A 308 -13.20 23.26 6.67
N VAL A 309 -13.45 21.98 6.36
CA VAL A 309 -14.75 21.47 5.93
C VAL A 309 -15.29 20.50 6.97
N LYS A 310 -16.62 20.47 7.14
CA LYS A 310 -17.27 19.46 7.98
C LYS A 310 -17.40 18.17 7.18
N TRP A 311 -17.06 17.04 7.79
CA TRP A 311 -17.38 15.73 7.23
C TRP A 311 -18.91 15.57 7.09
N GLU A 312 -19.31 14.89 6.02
CA GLU A 312 -20.66 14.38 5.84
C GLU A 312 -20.58 12.89 5.50
N PRO A 313 -21.67 12.12 5.68
CA PRO A 313 -21.76 10.75 5.21
C PRO A 313 -21.31 10.55 3.75
N HIS A 314 -20.73 9.38 3.48
CA HIS A 314 -20.11 9.02 2.21
C HIS A 314 -18.86 9.84 1.79
N TYR A 315 -18.42 10.85 2.54
CA TYR A 315 -17.29 11.68 2.11
C TYR A 315 -16.00 10.86 1.94
N GLU A 316 -15.36 10.99 0.77
CA GLU A 316 -14.22 10.17 0.38
C GLU A 316 -13.08 10.95 -0.33
N PRO A 317 -12.54 12.03 0.28
CA PRO A 317 -11.41 12.79 -0.25
C PRO A 317 -10.12 11.95 -0.37
N TYR A 318 -9.16 12.50 -1.11
CA TYR A 318 -7.75 12.10 -1.03
C TYR A 318 -7.06 13.00 -0.01
N VAL A 319 -6.30 12.40 0.90
CA VAL A 319 -5.82 13.06 2.13
C VAL A 319 -4.32 12.89 2.33
N VAL A 320 -3.65 13.98 2.74
CA VAL A 320 -2.34 13.89 3.41
C VAL A 320 -2.58 13.85 4.91
N VAL A 321 -1.94 12.89 5.59
CA VAL A 321 -2.12 12.54 7.01
C VAL A 321 -0.81 12.07 7.63
N GLU A 322 -0.72 11.99 8.96
CA GLU A 322 0.42 11.38 9.66
C GLU A 322 0.54 9.88 9.32
N THR A 323 1.75 9.34 9.19
CA THR A 323 1.97 7.92 8.83
C THR A 323 1.44 6.93 9.88
N SER A 324 1.22 7.38 11.11
CA SER A 324 0.51 6.64 12.18
C SER A 324 -1.01 6.57 12.00
N VAL A 325 -1.53 6.89 10.82
CA VAL A 325 -2.95 6.73 10.45
C VAL A 325 -3.45 5.29 10.65
N VAL A 326 -4.74 5.13 10.94
CA VAL A 326 -5.40 3.82 11.01
C VAL A 326 -5.26 3.06 9.68
N LYS A 327 -5.11 1.75 9.78
CA LYS A 327 -5.13 0.83 8.62
C LYS A 327 -6.55 0.76 8.05
N TYR A 328 -6.68 0.51 6.75
CA TYR A 328 -7.98 0.32 6.12
C TYR A 328 -8.62 -1.02 6.55
N ASP A 329 -9.93 -1.06 6.77
CA ASP A 329 -10.64 -2.32 7.03
C ASP A 329 -10.63 -3.23 5.79
N GLU A 330 -9.94 -4.37 5.91
CA GLU A 330 -9.76 -5.36 4.84
C GLU A 330 -11.03 -6.18 4.54
N ARG A 331 -12.09 -6.07 5.36
CA ARG A 331 -13.40 -6.64 5.04
C ARG A 331 -14.04 -5.97 3.81
N PHE A 332 -13.70 -4.70 3.54
CA PHE A 332 -14.19 -3.97 2.37
C PHE A 332 -13.32 -4.26 1.13
N VAL A 333 -13.84 -5.12 0.25
CA VAL A 333 -13.22 -5.52 -1.02
C VAL A 333 -13.96 -4.90 -2.21
N GLY A 334 -13.28 -4.83 -3.36
CA GLY A 334 -13.82 -4.16 -4.55
C GLY A 334 -14.03 -2.65 -4.35
N TYR A 335 -14.86 -2.05 -5.19
CA TYR A 335 -14.97 -0.59 -5.36
C TYR A 335 -16.07 0.10 -4.53
N ILE A 336 -16.73 -0.60 -3.59
CA ILE A 336 -17.81 -0.02 -2.78
C ILE A 336 -17.32 0.29 -1.35
N TRP A 337 -17.49 1.55 -0.91
CA TRP A 337 -17.25 2.03 0.47
C TRP A 337 -15.82 1.86 1.02
N ASN A 338 -14.89 1.28 0.25
CA ASN A 338 -13.53 0.94 0.69
C ASN A 338 -12.72 2.13 1.25
N LYS A 339 -12.96 3.34 0.74
CA LYS A 339 -12.32 4.59 1.19
C LYS A 339 -13.20 5.35 2.18
N VAL A 340 -14.53 5.31 1.99
CA VAL A 340 -15.55 5.90 2.90
C VAL A 340 -15.35 5.42 4.35
N GLN A 341 -15.16 4.11 4.57
CA GLN A 341 -14.93 3.57 5.92
C GLN A 341 -13.69 4.19 6.59
N HIS A 342 -12.61 4.40 5.83
CA HIS A 342 -11.36 4.95 6.35
C HIS A 342 -11.55 6.40 6.78
N ILE A 343 -12.12 7.23 5.90
CA ILE A 343 -12.40 8.64 6.18
C ILE A 343 -13.40 8.81 7.34
N MET A 344 -14.39 7.92 7.45
CA MET A 344 -15.30 7.87 8.59
C MET A 344 -14.57 7.58 9.90
N GLU A 345 -13.59 6.66 9.91
CA GLU A 345 -12.76 6.41 11.08
C GLU A 345 -11.82 7.58 11.42
N LEU A 346 -11.34 8.33 10.42
CA LEU A 346 -10.60 9.58 10.67
C LEU A 346 -11.48 10.66 11.33
N GLU A 347 -12.73 10.83 10.90
CA GLU A 347 -13.66 11.73 11.60
C GLU A 347 -13.90 11.22 13.02
N ALA A 348 -14.27 9.95 13.19
CA ALA A 348 -14.55 9.36 14.49
C ALA A 348 -13.40 9.52 15.50
N SER A 349 -12.16 9.32 15.03
CA SER A 349 -10.92 9.51 15.81
C SER A 349 -10.50 10.97 16.01
N GLY A 350 -11.27 11.94 15.50
CA GLY A 350 -11.15 13.37 15.83
C GLY A 350 -10.23 14.18 14.92
N TYR A 351 -9.97 13.75 13.69
CA TYR A 351 -9.21 14.54 12.72
C TYR A 351 -10.08 15.66 12.10
N GLU A 352 -9.49 16.83 11.93
CA GLU A 352 -10.09 17.91 11.13
C GLU A 352 -9.79 17.72 9.64
N PHE A 353 -10.74 18.07 8.76
CA PHE A 353 -10.57 18.03 7.32
C PHE A 353 -10.36 19.44 6.76
N ILE A 354 -9.19 19.70 6.17
CA ILE A 354 -8.82 21.03 5.67
C ILE A 354 -8.55 20.96 4.18
N VAL A 355 -9.28 21.74 3.39
CA VAL A 355 -9.04 21.88 1.96
C VAL A 355 -7.97 22.95 1.74
N LEU A 356 -6.86 22.57 1.10
CA LEU A 356 -5.81 23.47 0.64
C LEU A 356 -6.16 23.97 -0.77
N PRO A 357 -6.27 25.29 -1.00
CA PRO A 357 -6.30 25.81 -2.36
C PRO A 357 -4.91 25.72 -3.01
N ASN A 358 -4.90 25.62 -4.33
CA ASN A 358 -3.73 25.63 -5.21
C ASN A 358 -2.90 24.32 -5.31
N THR A 359 -3.39 23.14 -4.88
CA THR A 359 -2.67 21.83 -4.94
C THR A 359 -3.47 20.56 -5.48
N PHE A 360 -3.60 20.14 -6.78
CA PHE A 360 -4.55 19.04 -7.24
C PHE A 360 -3.99 17.66 -7.58
N LEU A 361 -4.97 16.75 -7.65
CA LEU A 361 -5.07 15.60 -8.51
C LEU A 361 -6.04 15.84 -9.70
N VAL A 362 -5.74 15.33 -10.88
CA VAL A 362 -6.67 15.13 -12.01
C VAL A 362 -7.03 13.67 -12.10
N HIS A 363 -8.32 13.32 -12.07
CA HIS A 363 -8.74 11.97 -12.49
C HIS A 363 -8.54 11.83 -14.00
N LYS A 364 -7.66 10.92 -14.42
CA LYS A 364 -7.48 10.61 -15.84
C LYS A 364 -8.61 9.67 -16.28
N TYR A 365 -9.36 10.03 -17.31
CA TYR A 365 -10.39 9.12 -17.85
C TYR A 365 -9.77 7.78 -18.28
N HIS A 366 -10.40 6.69 -17.84
CA HIS A 366 -10.03 5.32 -18.14
C HIS A 366 -11.31 4.46 -18.23
N GLU A 367 -11.22 3.31 -18.91
CA GLU A 367 -12.31 2.33 -18.86
C GLU A 367 -12.46 1.68 -17.48
N ARG A 368 -13.65 1.12 -17.20
CA ARG A 368 -13.88 0.30 -16.00
C ARG A 368 -13.08 -0.99 -16.08
N SER A 369 -12.33 -1.30 -15.03
CA SER A 369 -11.54 -2.55 -14.91
C SER A 369 -12.42 -3.80 -15.01
N ALA A 370 -11.82 -4.95 -15.31
CA ALA A 370 -12.51 -6.24 -15.22
C ALA A 370 -13.09 -6.46 -13.81
N ASP A 371 -12.31 -6.15 -12.77
CA ASP A 371 -12.72 -6.23 -11.37
C ASP A 371 -13.93 -5.34 -11.05
N PHE A 372 -14.04 -4.16 -11.67
CA PHE A 372 -15.23 -3.31 -11.53
C PHE A 372 -16.44 -3.93 -12.24
N ARG A 373 -16.25 -4.50 -13.44
CA ARG A 373 -17.30 -5.21 -14.18
C ARG A 373 -17.78 -6.48 -13.45
N ASN A 374 -16.95 -7.07 -12.58
CA ASN A 374 -17.33 -8.19 -11.71
C ASN A 374 -18.24 -7.78 -10.53
N ILE A 375 -18.36 -6.49 -10.20
CA ILE A 375 -19.29 -6.02 -9.15
C ILE A 375 -20.73 -6.18 -9.63
N GLY A 376 -21.57 -6.78 -8.77
CA GLY A 376 -22.98 -7.04 -9.06
C GLY A 376 -23.26 -8.32 -9.85
N THR A 377 -22.24 -9.02 -10.36
CA THR A 377 -22.41 -10.36 -10.94
C THR A 377 -22.88 -11.37 -9.89
N SER A 378 -22.29 -11.32 -8.68
CA SER A 378 -22.75 -12.07 -7.51
C SER A 378 -23.89 -11.33 -6.82
N LYS A 379 -25.07 -11.97 -6.77
CA LYS A 379 -26.23 -11.52 -5.97
C LYS A 379 -25.93 -11.41 -4.46
N ASN A 380 -24.81 -11.98 -3.98
CA ASN A 380 -24.41 -11.94 -2.57
C ASN A 380 -23.51 -10.73 -2.25
N TYR A 381 -22.93 -10.05 -3.24
CA TYR A 381 -21.94 -8.98 -3.03
C TYR A 381 -22.52 -7.77 -2.28
N TYR A 382 -23.51 -7.07 -2.85
CA TYR A 382 -24.09 -5.88 -2.20
C TYR A 382 -24.72 -6.20 -0.83
N PRO A 383 -25.48 -7.30 -0.64
CA PRO A 383 -25.99 -7.67 0.69
C PRO A 383 -24.90 -7.99 1.72
N CYS A 384 -23.74 -8.53 1.29
CA CYS A 384 -22.60 -8.74 2.18
C CYS A 384 -21.95 -7.40 2.58
N ILE A 385 -21.64 -6.52 1.61
CA ILE A 385 -21.04 -5.21 1.91
C ILE A 385 -21.97 -4.37 2.83
N ALA A 386 -23.29 -4.45 2.64
CA ALA A 386 -24.27 -3.82 3.54
C ALA A 386 -24.25 -4.37 4.98
N GLN A 387 -24.00 -5.68 5.15
CA GLN A 387 -23.79 -6.25 6.49
C GLN A 387 -22.48 -5.78 7.11
N ILE A 388 -21.39 -5.71 6.33
CA ILE A 388 -20.09 -5.22 6.79
C ILE A 388 -20.16 -3.74 7.18
N GLN A 389 -20.85 -2.89 6.40
CA GLN A 389 -21.16 -1.49 6.76
C GLN A 389 -21.89 -1.43 8.11
N SER A 390 -22.96 -2.21 8.30
CA SER A 390 -23.74 -2.21 9.54
C SER A 390 -22.97 -2.71 10.77
N VAL A 391 -21.95 -3.56 10.58
CA VAL A 391 -21.01 -3.98 11.63
C VAL A 391 -19.98 -2.89 11.91
N PHE A 392 -19.33 -2.37 10.87
CA PHE A 392 -18.32 -1.32 10.95
C PHE A 392 -18.85 -0.07 11.66
N VAL A 393 -20.05 0.43 11.29
CA VAL A 393 -20.65 1.61 11.95
C VAL A 393 -20.87 1.37 13.45
N LYS A 394 -21.23 0.16 13.88
CA LYS A 394 -21.40 -0.18 15.31
C LYS A 394 -20.05 -0.28 16.03
N GLU A 395 -19.04 -0.87 15.39
CA GLU A 395 -17.69 -0.95 15.92
C GLU A 395 -17.06 0.45 16.07
N ILE A 396 -17.22 1.33 15.09
CA ILE A 396 -16.76 2.73 15.15
C ILE A 396 -17.50 3.52 16.24
N ASN A 397 -18.84 3.41 16.32
CA ASN A 397 -19.62 4.03 17.39
C ASN A 397 -19.12 3.62 18.78
N ALA A 398 -18.88 2.32 19.00
CA ALA A 398 -18.37 1.80 20.27
C ALA A 398 -16.91 2.19 20.55
N LYS A 399 -16.04 2.17 19.53
CA LYS A 399 -14.60 2.45 19.64
C LYS A 399 -14.29 3.92 19.92
N TYR A 400 -15.12 4.84 19.41
CA TYR A 400 -14.89 6.29 19.47
C TYR A 400 -15.99 7.08 20.21
N ASN A 401 -16.94 6.38 20.86
CA ASN A 401 -18.09 6.98 21.53
C ASN A 401 -18.88 7.94 20.62
N ARG A 402 -19.27 7.44 19.44
CA ARG A 402 -20.02 8.18 18.41
C ARG A 402 -21.43 7.59 18.20
N THR A 403 -22.27 8.31 17.48
CA THR A 403 -23.71 7.99 17.29
C THR A 403 -24.14 8.08 15.82
N TYR A 404 -23.33 7.55 14.90
CA TYR A 404 -23.68 7.47 13.47
C TYR A 404 -24.79 6.43 13.24
N THR A 405 -25.66 6.64 12.24
CA THR A 405 -26.66 5.65 11.81
C THR A 405 -26.32 5.05 10.45
N THR A 406 -26.84 3.85 10.16
CA THR A 406 -26.75 3.19 8.84
C THR A 406 -27.94 3.57 7.93
N GLN A 407 -28.50 4.75 8.14
CA GLN A 407 -29.49 5.39 7.25
C GLN A 407 -28.99 6.76 6.79
N ASP A 408 -28.08 7.39 7.55
CA ASP A 408 -27.33 8.56 7.12
C ASP A 408 -26.14 8.20 6.20
N ILE A 409 -25.55 7.00 6.34
CA ILE A 409 -24.34 6.50 5.65
C ILE A 409 -24.57 5.11 5.01
#